data_AF-A0A956YKN1-F1
#
_entry.id   AF-A0A956YKN1-F1
#
_cell.length_a   1.000
_cell.length_b   1.000
_cell.length_c   1.000
_cell.angle_alpha   90.00
_cell.angle_beta   90.00
_cell.angle_gamma   90.00
#
_symmetry.space_group_name_H-M   'P 1'
#
loop_
_entity.id
_entity.type
_entity.pdbx_description
1 polymer ?
#
loop_
_entity_poly.entity_id
_entity_poly.type
_entity_poly.pdbx_seq_one_letter_code
_entity_poly.pdbx_strand_id
1 'polypeptide(L)'
;MSRRRSWTLFFVLFSLIFGVGTAVAQENPQLSLSLSRDFGTALGSNIQGRFSFRVEGPDNLNSVSFYIDDQLVGEDSEAPFRLQFETDNYPLGTHTLYAIGHTTDGQTIESNQISRNFISGSSANRTVLLIVVPILVLSIGGSLFAAWFTNRGNKSGNSANIKVHGPFGGTICPKCQKPFARHIWGLNMVVGKYDRCPHCGKWSLVRALPADVLDTAVAEMAAEAQHNQPKPAANDEETWRKRLDDSKFDH
;
A
#
# COMPACT_ATOMS: atom_id res chain seq x y z
N MET A 1 27.88 18.75 59.88
CA MET A 1 26.58 19.48 59.83
C MET A 1 26.29 20.18 58.48
N SER A 2 27.14 20.06 57.45
CA SER A 2 26.97 20.77 56.16
C SER A 2 26.12 20.05 55.09
N ARG A 3 26.01 18.71 55.13
CA ARG A 3 25.31 17.94 54.08
C ARG A 3 23.78 18.07 54.08
N ARG A 4 23.15 18.20 55.27
CA ARG A 4 21.67 18.34 55.37
C ARG A 4 21.17 19.73 54.94
N ARG A 5 21.93 20.79 55.20
CA ARG A 5 21.59 22.18 54.78
C ARG A 5 21.68 22.37 53.26
N SER A 6 22.61 21.68 52.59
CA SER A 6 22.74 21.76 51.14
C SER A 6 21.56 21.11 50.41
N TRP A 7 20.97 20.06 50.99
CA TRP A 7 19.83 19.36 50.39
C TRP A 7 18.53 20.13 50.59
N THR A 8 18.33 20.75 51.76
CA THR A 8 17.16 21.62 52.00
C THR A 8 17.20 22.87 51.12
N LEU A 9 18.37 23.47 50.88
CA LEU A 9 18.51 24.59 49.95
C LEU A 9 18.22 24.17 48.51
N PHE A 10 18.66 22.98 48.09
CA PHE A 10 18.38 22.45 46.76
C PHE A 10 16.87 22.21 46.54
N PHE A 11 16.16 21.63 47.53
CA PHE A 11 14.71 21.43 47.42
C PHE A 11 13.91 22.74 47.42
N VAL A 12 14.33 23.74 48.20
CA VAL A 12 13.69 25.06 48.22
C VAL A 12 13.93 25.81 46.90
N LEU A 13 15.16 25.76 46.36
CA LEU A 13 15.49 26.39 45.08
C LEU A 13 14.78 25.69 43.90
N PHE A 14 14.66 24.37 43.94
CA PHE A 14 13.93 23.59 42.93
C PHE A 14 12.42 23.88 42.95
N SER A 15 11.82 24.02 44.13
CA SER A 15 10.41 24.42 44.29
C SER A 15 10.14 25.85 43.79
N LEU A 16 11.13 26.76 43.84
CA LEU A 16 11.00 28.14 43.39
C LEU A 16 11.15 28.29 41.87
N ILE A 17 11.85 27.35 41.23
CA ILE A 17 12.02 27.31 39.76
C ILE A 17 10.84 26.58 39.08
N PHE A 18 10.22 25.60 39.75
CA PHE A 18 9.11 24.81 39.18
C PHE A 18 7.71 25.22 39.67
N GLY A 19 7.60 26.20 40.58
CA GLY A 19 6.37 26.52 41.31
C GLY A 19 5.48 27.61 40.71
N VAL A 20 5.62 27.97 39.43
CA VAL A 20 4.71 28.95 38.80
C VAL A 20 4.29 28.44 37.42
N GLY A 21 3.48 27.37 37.44
CA GLY A 21 2.58 27.13 36.32
C GLY A 21 1.55 28.24 36.34
N THR A 22 1.70 29.25 35.47
CA THR A 22 0.61 30.15 35.14
C THR A 22 -0.52 29.26 34.64
N ALA A 23 -1.56 29.11 35.45
CA ALA A 23 -2.82 28.55 34.98
C ALA A 23 -3.27 29.47 33.85
N VAL A 24 -3.07 29.05 32.61
CA VAL A 24 -3.84 29.61 31.50
C VAL A 24 -5.27 29.26 31.84
N ALA A 25 -6.04 30.27 32.23
CA ALA A 25 -7.49 30.14 32.28
C ALA A 25 -7.89 29.78 30.85
N GLN A 26 -8.15 28.48 30.61
CA GLN A 26 -8.71 28.02 29.37
C GLN A 26 -10.16 28.49 29.39
N GLU A 27 -10.37 29.72 28.95
CA GLU A 27 -11.68 30.25 28.60
C GLU A 27 -12.21 29.31 27.52
N ASN A 28 -13.11 28.42 27.93
CA ASN A 28 -13.70 27.47 27.01
C ASN A 28 -14.52 28.32 26.04
N PRO A 29 -14.14 28.42 24.75
CA PRO A 29 -14.82 29.32 23.85
C PRO A 29 -16.27 28.87 23.80
N GLN A 30 -17.17 29.75 24.24
CA GLN A 30 -18.59 29.45 24.32
C GLN A 30 -19.17 29.14 22.93
N LEU A 31 -18.49 29.61 21.88
CA LEU A 31 -18.77 29.32 20.49
C LEU A 31 -17.55 28.65 19.83
N SER A 32 -17.73 27.47 19.27
CA SER A 32 -16.66 26.74 18.59
C SER A 32 -16.94 26.67 17.09
N LEU A 33 -15.99 27.14 16.30
CA LEU A 33 -15.96 27.06 14.84
C LEU A 33 -15.07 25.90 14.42
N SER A 34 -15.60 25.07 13.53
CA SER A 34 -14.84 24.04 12.83
C SER A 34 -15.07 24.13 11.32
N LEU A 35 -14.12 23.59 10.56
CA LEU A 35 -14.17 23.53 9.10
C LEU A 35 -14.29 22.09 8.64
N SER A 36 -15.20 21.87 7.71
CA SER A 36 -15.32 20.62 6.95
C SER A 36 -14.89 20.85 5.52
N ARG A 37 -14.15 19.89 4.98
CA ARG A 37 -13.92 19.83 3.53
C ARG A 37 -15.09 19.10 2.88
N ASP A 38 -15.73 19.74 1.91
CA ASP A 38 -16.77 19.11 1.09
C ASP A 38 -16.18 18.61 -0.23
N PHE A 39 -15.30 19.42 -0.83
CA PHE A 39 -14.60 19.08 -2.06
C PHE A 39 -13.25 19.79 -2.16
N GLY A 40 -12.26 19.14 -2.77
CA GLY A 40 -10.94 19.72 -3.07
C GLY A 40 -9.81 19.19 -2.19
N THR A 41 -8.82 20.03 -1.95
CA THR A 41 -7.55 19.65 -1.31
C THR A 41 -7.36 20.39 0.01
N ALA A 42 -6.90 19.68 1.04
CA ALA A 42 -6.31 20.28 2.23
C ALA A 42 -5.08 19.46 2.62
N LEU A 43 -3.95 20.14 2.69
CA LEU A 43 -2.64 19.61 3.05
C LEU A 43 -2.06 20.51 4.14
N GLY A 44 -2.21 20.09 5.39
CA GLY A 44 -1.89 20.93 6.54
C GLY A 44 -2.76 22.19 6.59
N SER A 45 -2.13 23.36 6.61
CA SER A 45 -2.81 24.66 6.59
C SER A 45 -3.25 25.11 5.19
N ASN A 46 -2.74 24.48 4.13
CA ASN A 46 -3.07 24.84 2.75
C ASN A 46 -4.38 24.20 2.33
N ILE A 47 -5.33 25.00 1.85
CA ILE A 47 -6.65 24.52 1.41
C ILE A 47 -7.03 25.08 0.04
N GLN A 48 -7.82 24.30 -0.69
CA GLN A 48 -8.40 24.70 -1.96
C GLN A 48 -9.69 23.91 -2.23
N GLY A 49 -10.72 24.57 -2.72
CA GLY A 49 -12.00 23.99 -3.11
C GLY A 49 -13.15 24.49 -2.27
N ARG A 50 -14.11 23.61 -1.98
CA ARG A 50 -15.35 23.95 -1.29
C ARG A 50 -15.36 23.39 0.12
N PHE A 51 -15.63 24.28 1.07
CA PHE A 51 -15.60 24.00 2.49
C PHE A 51 -16.90 24.47 3.15
N SER A 52 -17.26 23.84 4.25
CA SER A 52 -18.37 24.23 5.10
C SER A 52 -17.87 24.65 6.47
N PHE A 53 -18.28 25.83 6.92
CA PHE A 53 -18.25 26.18 8.32
C PHE A 53 -19.24 25.33 9.11
N ARG A 54 -18.87 24.98 10.34
CA ARG A 54 -19.76 24.36 11.32
C ARG A 54 -19.54 25.03 12.66
N VAL A 55 -20.62 25.47 13.27
CA VAL A 55 -20.57 26.11 14.58
C VAL A 55 -21.35 25.30 15.59
N GLU A 56 -20.72 25.05 16.73
CA GLU A 56 -21.35 24.50 17.92
C GLU A 56 -21.26 25.56 19.02
N GLY A 57 -22.39 25.89 19.62
CA GLY A 57 -22.50 26.95 20.62
C GLY A 57 -23.57 26.64 21.67
N PRO A 58 -23.92 27.62 22.52
CA PRO A 58 -24.89 27.43 23.59
C PRO A 58 -26.32 27.33 23.06
N ASP A 59 -27.24 26.80 23.88
CA ASP A 59 -28.65 26.61 23.50
C ASP A 59 -29.40 27.91 23.19
N ASN A 60 -28.92 29.05 23.69
CA ASN A 60 -29.51 30.38 23.44
C ASN A 60 -28.96 31.07 22.17
N LEU A 61 -28.23 30.34 21.32
CA LEU A 61 -27.70 30.86 20.05
C LEU A 61 -28.83 31.00 19.02
N ASN A 62 -29.03 32.22 18.50
CA ASN A 62 -30.10 32.58 17.58
C ASN A 62 -29.64 32.68 16.12
N SER A 63 -28.49 33.31 15.88
CA SER A 63 -27.89 33.36 14.54
C SER A 63 -26.37 33.41 14.60
N VAL A 64 -25.73 33.06 13.49
CA VAL A 64 -24.28 33.03 13.34
C VAL A 64 -23.87 33.70 12.04
N SER A 65 -23.04 34.74 12.15
CA SER A 65 -22.40 35.40 11.02
C SER A 65 -20.98 34.83 10.82
N PHE A 66 -20.65 34.43 9.60
CA PHE A 66 -19.36 33.83 9.26
C PHE A 66 -18.46 34.81 8.52
N TYR A 67 -17.19 34.86 8.90
CA TYR A 67 -16.22 35.81 8.38
C TYR A 67 -14.95 35.13 7.86
N ILE A 68 -14.39 35.71 6.81
CA ILE A 68 -13.05 35.42 6.31
C ILE A 68 -12.31 36.75 6.24
N ASP A 69 -11.27 36.89 7.05
CA ASP A 69 -10.66 38.16 7.43
C ASP A 69 -11.77 39.14 7.87
N ASP A 70 -11.82 40.35 7.31
CA ASP A 70 -12.85 41.34 7.64
C ASP A 70 -14.10 41.25 6.74
N GLN A 71 -14.21 40.22 5.88
CA GLN A 71 -15.32 40.07 4.93
C GLN A 71 -16.39 39.11 5.45
N LEU A 72 -17.63 39.59 5.52
CA LEU A 72 -18.81 38.75 5.79
C LEU A 72 -19.04 37.78 4.63
N VAL A 73 -19.06 36.48 4.93
CA VAL A 73 -19.38 35.41 3.98
C VAL A 73 -20.89 35.21 3.89
N GLY A 74 -21.57 35.26 5.04
CA GLY A 74 -23.00 35.07 5.17
C GLY A 74 -23.43 34.84 6.62
N GLU A 75 -24.74 34.68 6.82
CA GLU A 75 -25.36 34.43 8.12
C GLU A 75 -26.25 33.18 8.04
N ASP A 76 -26.32 32.43 9.14
CA ASP A 76 -27.25 31.32 9.32
C ASP A 76 -28.02 31.50 10.64
N SER A 77 -29.34 31.44 10.57
CA SER A 77 -30.27 31.61 11.70
C SER A 77 -30.98 30.32 12.09
N GLU A 78 -30.64 29.19 11.48
CA GLU A 78 -31.28 27.90 11.76
C GLU A 78 -30.25 26.84 12.17
N ALA A 79 -30.42 26.27 13.36
CA ALA A 79 -29.57 25.16 13.79
C ALA A 79 -29.87 23.89 12.97
N PRO A 80 -28.86 23.09 12.55
CA PRO A 80 -27.43 23.22 12.84
C PRO A 80 -26.73 24.28 11.96
N PHE A 81 -26.08 25.25 12.60
CA PHE A 81 -25.45 26.40 11.93
C PHE A 81 -24.31 26.00 10.99
N ARG A 82 -24.53 26.15 9.69
CA ARG A 82 -23.62 25.73 8.62
C ARG A 82 -23.68 26.70 7.44
N LEU A 83 -22.50 27.10 6.98
CA LEU A 83 -22.38 27.90 5.77
C LEU A 83 -21.28 27.36 4.87
N GLN A 84 -21.61 27.16 3.60
CA GLN A 84 -20.66 26.71 2.59
C GLN A 84 -19.99 27.89 1.89
N PHE A 85 -18.69 27.77 1.62
CA PHE A 85 -17.92 28.75 0.85
C PHE A 85 -16.93 28.07 -0.09
N GLU A 86 -16.53 28.79 -1.14
CA GLU A 86 -15.51 28.36 -2.10
C GLU A 86 -14.27 29.22 -1.92
N THR A 87 -13.10 28.59 -1.75
CA THR A 87 -11.83 29.31 -1.54
C THR A 87 -11.43 30.14 -2.74
N ASP A 88 -11.85 29.75 -3.93
CA ASP A 88 -11.49 30.41 -5.20
C ASP A 88 -12.20 31.77 -5.36
N ASN A 89 -13.19 32.07 -4.51
CA ASN A 89 -13.86 33.38 -4.45
C ASN A 89 -13.09 34.41 -3.62
N TYR A 90 -11.98 34.02 -2.99
CA TYR A 90 -11.15 34.86 -2.15
C TYR A 90 -9.73 34.95 -2.74
N PRO A 91 -8.96 36.01 -2.39
CA PRO A 91 -7.56 36.09 -2.78
C PRO A 91 -6.76 34.85 -2.37
N LEU A 92 -5.64 34.60 -3.04
CA LEU A 92 -4.71 33.56 -2.59
C LEU A 92 -3.87 34.10 -1.42
N GLY A 93 -3.58 33.25 -0.44
CA GLY A 93 -2.79 33.63 0.74
C GLY A 93 -3.41 33.16 2.04
N THR A 94 -2.80 33.57 3.16
CA THR A 94 -3.29 33.23 4.49
C THR A 94 -4.49 34.09 4.85
N HIS A 95 -5.58 33.43 5.21
CA HIS A 95 -6.82 34.03 5.70
C HIS A 95 -7.12 33.57 7.12
N THR A 96 -7.77 34.42 7.89
CA THR A 96 -8.27 34.13 9.24
C THR A 96 -9.78 33.97 9.18
N LEU A 97 -10.27 32.79 9.56
CA LEU A 97 -11.69 32.48 9.54
C LEU A 97 -12.25 32.44 10.96
N TYR A 98 -13.38 33.10 11.18
CA TYR A 98 -14.06 33.14 12.49
C TYR A 98 -15.56 33.35 12.30
N ALA A 99 -16.32 33.20 13.38
CA ALA A 99 -17.75 33.40 13.40
C ALA A 99 -18.17 34.24 14.61
N ILE A 100 -19.24 34.99 14.45
CA ILE A 100 -19.88 35.78 15.51
C ILE A 100 -21.30 35.24 15.69
N GLY A 101 -21.58 34.73 16.88
CA GLY A 101 -22.89 34.27 17.29
C GLY A 101 -23.69 35.38 17.99
N HIS A 102 -24.97 35.49 17.67
CA HIS A 102 -25.93 36.36 18.34
C HIS A 102 -26.86 35.51 19.19
N THR A 103 -26.95 35.78 20.49
CA THR A 103 -27.86 35.06 21.39
C THR A 103 -29.24 35.70 21.44
N THR A 104 -30.25 34.95 21.89
CA THR A 104 -31.60 35.46 22.15
C THR A 104 -31.63 36.59 23.18
N ASP A 105 -30.62 36.66 24.04
CA ASP A 105 -30.45 37.70 25.06
C ASP A 105 -29.81 38.99 24.51
N GLY A 106 -29.52 39.03 23.19
CA GLY A 106 -28.90 40.17 22.52
C GLY A 106 -27.38 40.28 22.72
N GLN A 107 -26.74 39.25 23.26
CA GLN A 107 -25.28 39.21 23.41
C GLN A 107 -24.60 38.70 22.15
N THR A 108 -23.40 39.21 21.87
CA THR A 108 -22.52 38.75 20.78
C THR A 108 -21.38 37.92 21.35
N ILE A 109 -21.16 36.73 20.80
CA ILE A 109 -20.11 35.80 21.21
C ILE A 109 -19.23 35.51 19.99
N GLU A 110 -17.91 35.68 20.12
CA GLU A 110 -16.95 35.34 19.06
C GLU A 110 -16.50 33.86 19.18
N SER A 111 -16.25 33.22 18.05
CA SER A 111 -15.69 31.87 18.01
C SER A 111 -14.16 31.85 18.15
N ASN A 112 -13.58 30.65 18.22
CA ASN A 112 -12.16 30.48 17.91
C ASN A 112 -11.85 30.93 16.46
N GLN A 113 -10.62 31.38 16.25
CA GLN A 113 -10.10 31.76 14.94
C GLN A 113 -9.34 30.59 14.30
N ILE A 114 -9.51 30.39 13.00
CA ILE A 114 -8.84 29.35 12.21
C ILE A 114 -8.04 30.03 11.10
N SER A 115 -6.72 29.88 11.11
CA SER A 115 -5.88 30.39 10.01
C SER A 115 -5.67 29.31 8.92
N ARG A 116 -5.94 29.64 7.66
CA ARG A 116 -5.74 28.75 6.50
C ARG A 116 -5.13 29.50 5.33
N ASN A 117 -4.25 28.84 4.59
CA ASN A 117 -3.65 29.40 3.38
C ASN A 117 -4.39 28.91 2.14
N PHE A 118 -5.01 29.81 1.39
CA PHE A 118 -5.75 29.52 0.18
C PHE A 118 -4.77 29.45 -0.99
N ILE A 119 -4.76 28.30 -1.66
CA ILE A 119 -3.86 28.02 -2.79
C ILE A 119 -4.67 27.81 -4.06
N SER A 120 -4.06 28.04 -5.22
CA SER A 120 -4.74 27.80 -6.50
C SER A 120 -5.00 26.31 -6.72
N GLY A 121 -6.11 25.98 -7.41
CA GLY A 121 -6.42 24.58 -7.78
C GLY A 121 -5.36 23.92 -8.66
N SER A 122 -4.63 24.71 -9.47
CA SER A 122 -3.54 24.20 -10.31
C SER A 122 -2.34 23.69 -9.50
N SER A 123 -1.99 24.39 -8.41
CA SER A 123 -0.91 23.98 -7.49
C SER A 123 -1.27 22.74 -6.68
N ALA A 124 -2.54 22.60 -6.29
CA ALA A 124 -3.02 21.42 -5.58
C ALA A 124 -2.94 20.17 -6.47
N ASN A 125 -3.47 20.24 -7.69
CA ASN A 125 -3.44 19.12 -8.64
C ASN A 125 -2.01 18.71 -9.03
N ARG A 126 -1.11 19.68 -9.21
CA ARG A 126 0.30 19.40 -9.51
C ARG A 126 1.00 18.65 -8.37
N THR A 127 0.74 19.04 -7.12
CA THR A 127 1.34 18.38 -5.95
C THR A 127 0.82 16.95 -5.78
N VAL A 128 -0.49 16.75 -5.94
CA VAL A 128 -1.10 15.41 -5.92
C VAL A 128 -0.54 14.53 -7.03
N LEU A 129 -0.42 15.05 -8.25
CA LEU A 129 0.11 14.31 -9.39
C LEU A 129 1.58 13.91 -9.16
N LEU A 130 2.41 14.80 -8.60
CA LEU A 130 3.80 14.51 -8.27
C LEU A 130 3.97 13.39 -7.22
N ILE A 131 2.98 13.16 -6.36
CA ILE A 131 3.02 12.07 -5.37
C ILE A 131 2.40 10.79 -5.92
N VAL A 132 1.24 10.89 -6.57
CA VAL A 132 0.46 9.73 -7.02
C VAL A 132 1.12 9.06 -8.23
N VAL A 133 1.62 9.82 -9.21
CA VAL A 133 2.25 9.26 -10.41
C VAL A 133 3.44 8.36 -10.10
N PRO A 134 4.45 8.74 -9.29
CA PRO A 134 5.56 7.84 -8.99
C PRO A 134 5.10 6.57 -8.25
N ILE A 135 4.11 6.66 -7.35
CA ILE A 135 3.57 5.49 -6.65
C ILE A 135 2.88 4.52 -7.63
N LEU A 136 2.10 5.05 -8.59
CA LEU A 136 1.48 4.25 -9.64
C LEU A 136 2.52 3.64 -10.58
N VAL A 137 3.54 4.41 -10.99
CA VAL A 137 4.64 3.91 -11.81
C VAL A 137 5.41 2.81 -11.09
N LEU A 138 5.68 2.94 -9.80
CA LEU A 138 6.36 1.89 -9.03
C LEU A 138 5.49 0.64 -8.84
N SER A 139 4.21 0.81 -8.52
CA SER A 139 3.32 -0.33 -8.26
C SER A 139 2.94 -1.09 -9.54
N ILE A 140 2.47 -0.38 -10.57
CA ILE A 140 2.04 -0.96 -11.85
C ILE A 140 3.27 -1.28 -12.70
N GLY A 141 4.19 -0.32 -12.85
CA GLY A 141 5.41 -0.51 -13.63
C GLY A 141 6.32 -1.58 -13.04
N GLY A 142 6.43 -1.67 -11.71
CA GLY A 142 7.15 -2.75 -11.04
C GLY A 142 6.51 -4.12 -11.29
N SER A 143 5.17 -4.22 -11.25
CA SER A 143 4.46 -5.46 -11.53
C SER A 143 4.59 -5.91 -12.99
N LEU A 144 4.48 -4.97 -13.94
CA LEU A 144 4.69 -5.24 -15.37
C LEU A 144 6.15 -5.60 -15.67
N PHE A 145 7.11 -4.93 -15.04
CA PHE A 145 8.53 -5.23 -15.17
C PHE A 145 8.86 -6.62 -14.61
N ALA A 146 8.30 -6.99 -13.45
CA ALA A 146 8.44 -8.31 -12.87
C ALA A 146 7.82 -9.40 -13.75
N ALA A 147 6.59 -9.19 -14.26
CA ALA A 147 5.92 -10.13 -15.17
C ALA A 147 6.67 -10.30 -16.50
N TRP A 148 7.24 -9.23 -17.03
CA TRP A 148 8.07 -9.29 -18.22
C TRP A 148 9.38 -10.04 -17.96
N PHE A 149 10.03 -9.81 -16.82
CA PHE A 149 11.26 -10.49 -16.44
C PHE A 149 11.04 -12.00 -16.23
N THR A 150 9.93 -12.40 -15.60
CA THR A 150 9.59 -13.83 -15.41
C THR A 150 9.19 -14.51 -16.71
N ASN A 151 8.43 -13.84 -17.59
CA ASN A 151 8.06 -14.42 -18.90
C ASN A 151 9.22 -14.47 -19.91
N ARG A 152 10.23 -13.60 -19.77
CA ARG A 152 11.41 -13.63 -20.66
C ARG A 152 12.27 -14.88 -20.45
N GLY A 153 12.23 -15.49 -19.27
CA GLY A 153 12.93 -16.76 -18.97
C GLY A 153 12.20 -18.03 -19.44
N ASN A 154 10.93 -17.95 -19.84
CA ASN A 154 10.08 -19.12 -20.03
C ASN A 154 9.84 -19.52 -21.51
N LYS A 155 10.55 -18.91 -22.47
CA LYS A 155 10.60 -19.40 -23.86
C LYS A 155 11.72 -20.42 -24.04
N SER A 156 11.49 -21.63 -23.53
CA SER A 156 12.27 -22.84 -23.80
C SER A 156 11.34 -24.01 -23.45
N GLY A 157 10.47 -24.44 -24.34
CA GLY A 157 10.83 -25.20 -25.53
C GLY A 157 10.58 -26.68 -25.22
N ASN A 158 9.71 -27.29 -26.02
CA ASN A 158 9.31 -28.70 -26.08
C ASN A 158 10.11 -29.71 -25.24
N SER A 159 9.36 -30.54 -24.51
CA SER A 159 9.74 -31.82 -23.94
C SER A 159 10.60 -32.66 -24.91
N ALA A 160 11.92 -32.67 -24.70
CA ALA A 160 12.88 -33.66 -25.20
C ALA A 160 14.30 -33.39 -24.68
N ASN A 161 14.61 -32.17 -24.25
CA ASN A 161 15.96 -31.80 -23.83
C ASN A 161 15.98 -31.47 -22.32
N ILE A 162 16.18 -32.50 -21.49
CA ILE A 162 16.33 -32.31 -20.03
C ILE A 162 17.63 -31.53 -19.81
N LYS A 163 17.51 -30.22 -19.55
CA LYS A 163 18.68 -29.39 -19.21
C LYS A 163 19.16 -29.78 -17.82
N VAL A 164 20.13 -30.68 -17.75
CA VAL A 164 20.78 -31.09 -16.49
C VAL A 164 21.95 -30.16 -16.13
N HIS A 165 22.50 -29.47 -17.13
CA HIS A 165 23.59 -28.50 -16.98
C HIS A 165 23.03 -27.09 -16.73
N GLY A 166 22.71 -26.79 -15.47
CA GLY A 166 22.31 -25.45 -15.03
C GLY A 166 23.48 -24.63 -14.47
N PRO A 167 23.28 -23.34 -14.17
CA PRO A 167 24.31 -22.46 -13.58
C PRO A 167 24.83 -22.94 -12.21
N PHE A 168 24.10 -23.83 -11.54
CA PHE A 168 24.50 -24.44 -10.26
C PHE A 168 24.86 -25.93 -10.41
N GLY A 169 25.08 -26.41 -11.64
CA GLY A 169 25.34 -27.82 -11.95
C GLY A 169 24.11 -28.71 -11.83
N GLY A 170 24.25 -29.96 -12.28
CA GLY A 170 23.24 -30.99 -12.18
C GLY A 170 23.45 -31.93 -11.00
N THR A 171 22.41 -32.69 -10.67
CA THR A 171 22.45 -33.76 -9.66
C THR A 171 21.47 -34.86 -10.01
N ILE A 172 21.65 -36.03 -9.41
CA ILE A 172 20.70 -37.14 -9.43
C ILE A 172 19.90 -37.12 -8.12
N CYS A 173 18.58 -37.28 -8.21
CA CYS A 173 17.73 -37.33 -7.02
C CYS A 173 17.88 -38.69 -6.28
N PRO A 174 18.20 -38.74 -4.98
CA PRO A 174 18.35 -40.00 -4.25
C PRO A 174 17.03 -40.78 -4.08
N LYS A 175 15.88 -40.13 -4.27
CA LYS A 175 14.56 -40.72 -4.04
C LYS A 175 13.91 -41.30 -5.29
N CYS A 176 14.19 -40.73 -6.47
CA CYS A 176 13.59 -41.18 -7.73
C CYS A 176 14.62 -41.43 -8.82
N GLN A 177 15.91 -41.25 -8.54
CA GLN A 177 17.05 -41.54 -9.43
C GLN A 177 17.02 -40.82 -10.78
N LYS A 178 16.21 -39.76 -10.91
CA LYS A 178 16.15 -38.96 -12.13
C LYS A 178 17.12 -37.78 -12.06
N PRO A 179 17.87 -37.48 -13.14
CA PRO A 179 18.74 -36.33 -13.20
C PRO A 179 17.93 -35.03 -13.34
N PHE A 180 18.39 -33.96 -12.69
CA PHE A 180 17.82 -32.62 -12.80
C PHE A 180 18.87 -31.52 -12.53
N ALA A 181 18.64 -30.32 -13.07
CA ALA A 181 19.46 -29.15 -12.76
C ALA A 181 19.11 -28.58 -11.39
N ARG A 182 20.12 -28.24 -10.59
CA ARG A 182 19.93 -27.61 -9.28
C ARG A 182 19.33 -26.22 -9.46
N HIS A 183 18.22 -25.94 -8.76
CA HIS A 183 17.51 -24.68 -8.89
C HIS A 183 18.25 -23.54 -8.18
N ILE A 184 18.05 -22.31 -8.65
CA ILE A 184 18.61 -21.12 -7.99
C ILE A 184 18.06 -20.97 -6.56
N TRP A 185 16.79 -21.29 -6.35
CA TRP A 185 16.03 -21.15 -5.10
C TRP A 185 16.27 -22.24 -4.03
N GLY A 186 17.07 -23.27 -4.31
CA GLY A 186 17.43 -24.24 -3.26
C GLY A 186 18.29 -23.61 -2.16
N LEU A 187 18.24 -24.15 -0.95
CA LEU A 187 19.01 -23.62 0.18
C LEU A 187 20.43 -24.20 0.16
N ASN A 188 21.44 -23.34 0.18
CA ASN A 188 22.84 -23.78 0.27
C ASN A 188 23.15 -24.27 1.68
N MET A 189 23.57 -25.53 1.81
CA MET A 189 23.98 -26.18 3.05
C MET A 189 25.48 -26.46 3.02
N VAL A 190 26.10 -26.70 4.18
CA VAL A 190 27.56 -26.92 4.30
C VAL A 190 28.06 -28.09 3.42
N VAL A 191 27.26 -29.13 3.24
CA VAL A 191 27.63 -30.36 2.51
C VAL A 191 26.86 -30.57 1.21
N GLY A 192 26.20 -29.54 0.67
CA GLY A 192 25.38 -29.63 -0.54
C GLY A 192 24.31 -28.56 -0.63
N LYS A 193 23.30 -28.75 -1.48
CA LYS A 193 22.13 -27.86 -1.58
C LYS A 193 20.88 -28.64 -1.24
N TYR A 194 20.02 -28.08 -0.40
CA TYR A 194 18.72 -28.65 -0.09
C TYR A 194 17.73 -28.15 -1.15
N ASP A 195 17.36 -29.03 -2.07
CA ASP A 195 16.60 -28.69 -3.27
C ASP A 195 15.40 -29.62 -3.43
N ARG A 196 14.36 -29.14 -4.12
CA ARG A 196 13.14 -29.89 -4.40
C ARG A 196 13.25 -30.54 -5.77
N CYS A 197 13.09 -31.86 -5.83
CA CYS A 197 13.14 -32.59 -7.09
C CYS A 197 11.90 -32.27 -7.96
N PRO A 198 12.07 -31.92 -9.25
CA PRO A 198 10.94 -31.63 -10.15
C PRO A 198 10.17 -32.90 -10.56
N HIS A 199 10.81 -34.07 -10.50
CA HIS A 199 10.21 -35.34 -10.92
C HIS A 199 9.33 -35.99 -9.86
N CYS A 200 9.77 -35.97 -8.59
CA CYS A 200 9.02 -36.60 -7.49
C CYS A 200 8.49 -35.62 -6.43
N GLY A 201 8.81 -34.32 -6.54
CA GLY A 201 8.35 -33.27 -5.64
C GLY A 201 8.95 -33.31 -4.22
N LYS A 202 9.76 -34.32 -3.90
CA LYS A 202 10.36 -34.51 -2.57
C LYS A 202 11.62 -33.67 -2.42
N TRP A 203 11.82 -33.12 -1.23
CA TRP A 203 13.04 -32.43 -0.85
C TRP A 203 14.16 -33.40 -0.49
N SER A 204 15.38 -33.06 -0.88
CA SER A 204 16.59 -33.84 -0.55
C SER A 204 17.84 -32.96 -0.58
N LEU A 205 18.83 -33.35 0.22
CA LEU A 205 20.16 -32.76 0.19
C LEU A 205 20.95 -33.37 -0.98
N VAL A 206 21.36 -32.53 -1.92
CA VAL A 206 21.97 -32.94 -3.20
C VAL A 206 23.28 -32.21 -3.46
N ARG A 207 24.21 -32.85 -4.17
CA ARG A 207 25.52 -32.27 -4.52
C ARG A 207 25.65 -32.18 -6.03
N ALA A 208 26.52 -31.31 -6.51
CA ALA A 208 26.86 -31.31 -7.94
C ALA A 208 27.55 -32.63 -8.29
N LEU A 209 27.09 -33.27 -9.37
CA LEU A 209 27.78 -34.39 -9.99
C LEU A 209 28.55 -33.90 -11.23
N PRO A 210 29.63 -34.60 -11.61
CA PRO A 210 30.38 -34.27 -12.82
C PRO A 210 29.52 -34.52 -14.08
N ALA A 211 29.86 -33.84 -15.17
CA ALA A 211 29.03 -33.77 -16.38
C ALA A 211 28.87 -35.14 -17.07
N ASP A 212 29.92 -35.97 -17.07
CA ASP A 212 29.94 -37.31 -17.62
C ASP A 212 28.88 -38.23 -16.99
N VAL A 213 28.78 -38.24 -15.66
CA VAL A 213 27.79 -39.05 -14.92
C VAL A 213 26.36 -38.55 -15.15
N LEU A 214 26.20 -37.23 -15.36
CA LEU A 214 24.89 -36.65 -15.65
C LEU A 214 24.43 -37.00 -17.06
N ASP A 215 25.35 -37.00 -18.04
CA ASP A 215 25.04 -37.34 -19.43
C ASP A 215 24.65 -38.83 -19.57
N THR A 216 25.33 -39.73 -18.85
CA THR A 216 24.94 -41.15 -18.83
C THR A 216 23.56 -41.35 -18.20
N ALA A 217 23.27 -40.70 -17.06
CA ALA A 217 21.97 -40.78 -16.41
C ALA A 217 20.82 -40.23 -17.27
N VAL A 218 21.09 -39.22 -18.10
CA VAL A 218 20.13 -38.69 -19.08
C VAL A 218 19.90 -39.69 -20.21
N ALA A 219 20.96 -40.32 -20.72
CA ALA A 219 20.86 -41.33 -21.76
C ALA A 219 20.05 -42.56 -21.30
N GLU A 220 20.27 -43.03 -20.08
CA GLU A 220 19.52 -44.13 -19.46
C GLU A 220 18.04 -43.75 -19.30
N MET A 221 17.74 -42.57 -18.77
CA MET A 221 16.36 -42.09 -18.63
C MET A 221 15.67 -41.91 -19.99
N ALA A 222 16.39 -41.49 -21.02
CA ALA A 222 15.85 -41.37 -22.38
C ALA A 222 15.55 -42.74 -23.00
N ALA A 223 16.40 -43.74 -22.77
CA ALA A 223 16.17 -45.11 -23.21
C ALA A 223 14.96 -45.74 -22.52
N GLU A 224 14.80 -45.53 -21.20
CA GLU A 224 13.62 -45.95 -20.45
C GLU A 224 12.35 -45.27 -20.97
N ALA A 225 12.42 -43.96 -21.25
CA ALA A 225 11.29 -43.22 -21.79
C ALA A 225 10.88 -43.68 -23.19
N GLN A 226 11.81 -44.18 -24.02
CA GLN A 226 11.53 -44.79 -25.32
C GLN A 226 10.91 -46.18 -25.20
N HIS A 227 11.41 -47.00 -24.26
CA HIS A 227 10.88 -48.34 -24.01
C HIS A 227 9.44 -48.30 -23.46
N ASN A 228 9.13 -47.28 -22.66
CA ASN A 228 7.83 -47.11 -22.01
C ASN A 228 6.89 -46.17 -22.79
N GLN A 229 7.20 -45.83 -24.05
CA GLN A 229 6.23 -45.14 -24.89
C GLN A 229 5.10 -46.11 -25.20
N PRO A 230 3.83 -45.75 -24.92
CA PRO A 230 2.72 -46.49 -25.49
C PRO A 230 2.92 -46.47 -27.00
N LYS A 231 3.08 -47.67 -27.59
CA LYS A 231 3.14 -47.90 -29.03
C LYS A 231 2.08 -46.98 -29.65
N PRO A 232 2.45 -46.04 -30.56
CA PRO A 232 1.50 -45.07 -31.08
C PRO A 232 0.26 -45.84 -31.51
N ALA A 233 -0.89 -45.46 -30.96
CA ALA A 233 -2.15 -46.10 -31.30
C ALA A 233 -2.20 -46.18 -32.82
N ALA A 234 -2.36 -47.41 -33.34
CA ALA A 234 -2.49 -47.62 -34.77
C ALA A 234 -3.57 -46.67 -35.27
N ASN A 235 -3.13 -45.74 -36.12
CA ASN A 235 -3.87 -44.75 -36.89
C ASN A 235 -5.29 -44.48 -36.36
N ASP A 236 -5.48 -43.35 -35.69
CA ASP A 236 -6.80 -42.90 -35.18
C ASP A 236 -7.91 -43.08 -36.23
N GLU A 237 -7.57 -42.96 -37.51
CA GLU A 237 -8.46 -43.19 -38.65
C GLU A 237 -8.99 -44.64 -38.78
N GLU A 238 -8.19 -45.67 -38.53
CA GLU A 238 -8.67 -47.07 -38.47
C GLU A 238 -9.61 -47.28 -37.28
N THR A 239 -9.31 -46.63 -36.16
CA THR A 239 -10.14 -46.68 -34.95
C THR A 239 -11.49 -45.99 -35.19
N TRP A 240 -11.50 -44.88 -35.94
CA TRP A 240 -12.72 -44.18 -36.36
C TRP A 240 -13.54 -44.97 -37.38
N ARG A 241 -12.91 -45.60 -38.38
CA ARG A 241 -13.59 -46.46 -39.35
C ARG A 241 -14.30 -47.63 -38.67
N LYS A 242 -13.63 -48.27 -37.71
CA LYS A 242 -14.20 -49.41 -36.97
C LYS A 242 -15.44 -49.02 -36.17
N ARG A 243 -15.44 -47.85 -35.54
CA ARG A 243 -16.61 -47.33 -34.79
C ARG A 243 -17.79 -46.96 -35.69
N LEU A 244 -17.52 -46.46 -36.89
CA LEU A 244 -18.56 -46.15 -37.88
C LEU A 244 -19.19 -47.42 -38.46
N ASP A 245 -18.39 -48.46 -38.72
CA ASP A 245 -18.90 -49.76 -39.15
C ASP A 245 -19.74 -50.40 -38.04
N ASP A 246 -19.28 -50.39 -36.79
CA ASP A 246 -20.04 -50.94 -35.65
C ASP A 246 -21.40 -50.21 -35.48
N SER A 247 -21.45 -48.89 -35.65
CA SER A 247 -22.69 -48.11 -35.54
C SER A 247 -23.68 -48.35 -36.69
N LYS A 248 -23.24 -48.93 -37.81
CA LYS A 248 -24.09 -49.17 -38.99
C LYS A 248 -24.96 -50.42 -38.85
N PHE A 249 -24.60 -51.34 -37.96
CA PHE A 249 -25.31 -52.62 -37.78
C PHE A 249 -26.22 -52.65 -36.53
N ASP A 250 -26.26 -51.57 -35.72
CA ASP A 250 -27.09 -51.45 -34.51
C ASP A 250 -28.50 -50.88 -34.79
N HIS A 251 -29.21 -51.40 -35.81
CA HIS A 251 -30.63 -51.12 -36.07
C HIS A 251 -31.49 -52.38 -36.05
#